data_AF-A0A377KF01-F1
#
_entry.id   AF-A0A377KF01-F1
#
_cell.length_a   1.000
_cell.length_b   1.000
_cell.length_c   1.000
_cell.angle_alpha   90.00
_cell.angle_beta   90.00
_cell.angle_gamma   90.00
#
_symmetry.space_group_name_H-M   'P 1'
#
loop_
_entity.id
_entity.type
_entity.pdbx_description
1 polymer ?
#
loop_
_entity_poly.entity_id
_entity_poly.type
_entity_poly.pdbx_seq_one_letter_code
_entity_poly.pdbx_strand_id
1 'polypeptide(L)'
;MITLIGHPESKRTFYFCQAASRLQEHINVVNYDQALTLPLNKSMVKIDPPLHQETDIRLINTVSQNYITFLQKMANRREIRFINSPESIIHLLDKRHCKQRLIEHAIPTPPILADDIRSYDQLIACMRSEKVYRVFIKPNFGSGAAGVLALSLHPGDNRQVLYCAIQVAGNRLVNSKHIIRYENSDDITLIVNTIYNKKILSNAGWQKPEWAIKATIYASCMLMAKSSGGLSEHHHSRSPICICKMKLSVLPILIYPPKKWLKLTRFVSTP
;
A
#
# COMPACT_ATOMS: atom_id res chain seq x y z
N MET A 1 3.61 -24.22 -19.42
CA MET A 1 4.82 -23.57 -18.90
C MET A 1 4.50 -22.16 -18.44
N ILE A 2 4.81 -21.85 -17.17
CA ILE A 2 4.60 -20.54 -16.57
C ILE A 2 5.97 -19.91 -16.29
N THR A 3 6.12 -18.63 -16.58
CA THR A 3 7.29 -17.86 -16.15
C THR A 3 6.90 -16.96 -14.99
N LEU A 4 7.56 -17.13 -13.85
CA LEU A 4 7.42 -16.27 -12.69
C LEU A 4 8.54 -15.23 -12.69
N ILE A 5 8.18 -13.96 -12.85
CA ILE A 5 9.07 -12.83 -12.63
C ILE A 5 9.00 -12.50 -11.14
N GLY A 6 10.06 -12.80 -10.39
CA GLY A 6 10.09 -12.63 -8.95
C GLY A 6 11.48 -12.85 -8.37
N HIS A 7 11.62 -12.60 -7.07
CA HIS A 7 12.89 -12.85 -6.38
C HIS A 7 12.95 -14.32 -5.94
N PRO A 8 13.97 -15.12 -6.33
CA PRO A 8 14.04 -16.56 -6.03
C PRO A 8 13.87 -16.88 -4.54
N GLU A 9 14.46 -16.06 -3.68
CA GLU A 9 14.45 -16.26 -2.22
C GLU A 9 13.18 -15.74 -1.54
N SER A 10 12.22 -15.16 -2.27
CA SER A 10 11.00 -14.65 -1.63
C SER A 10 10.08 -15.81 -1.23
N LYS A 11 9.39 -15.66 -0.08
CA LYS A 11 8.35 -16.61 0.34
C LYS A 11 7.25 -16.77 -0.71
N ARG A 12 6.93 -15.71 -1.47
CA ARG A 12 5.94 -15.76 -2.55
C ARG A 12 6.37 -16.72 -3.66
N THR A 13 7.61 -16.59 -4.12
CA THR A 13 8.23 -17.50 -5.08
C THR A 13 8.24 -18.94 -4.56
N PHE A 14 8.68 -19.13 -3.31
CA PHE A 14 8.71 -20.45 -2.68
C PHE A 14 7.33 -21.12 -2.68
N TYR A 15 6.28 -20.46 -2.19
CA TYR A 15 4.94 -21.03 -2.15
C TYR A 15 4.34 -21.23 -3.54
N PHE A 16 4.64 -20.35 -4.49
CA PHE A 16 4.19 -20.52 -5.87
C PHE A 16 4.83 -21.74 -6.53
N CYS A 17 6.14 -21.93 -6.38
CA CYS A 17 6.84 -23.12 -6.86
C CYS A 17 6.36 -24.40 -6.16
N GLN A 18 6.11 -24.34 -4.85
CA GLN A 18 5.53 -25.47 -4.11
C GLN A 18 4.15 -25.86 -4.66
N ALA A 19 3.29 -24.88 -4.94
CA ALA A 19 1.97 -25.13 -5.53
C ALA A 19 2.08 -25.74 -6.93
N ALA A 20 2.97 -25.23 -7.77
CA ALA A 20 3.18 -25.75 -9.12
C ALA A 20 3.73 -27.19 -9.11
N SER A 21 4.67 -27.49 -8.21
CA SER A 21 5.21 -28.85 -8.04
C SER A 21 4.11 -29.86 -7.68
N ARG A 22 3.16 -29.49 -6.80
CA ARG A 22 2.00 -30.34 -6.47
C ARG A 22 1.07 -30.57 -7.65
N LEU A 23 1.01 -29.62 -8.58
CA LEU A 23 0.21 -29.70 -9.80
C LEU A 23 0.99 -30.30 -10.98
N GLN A 24 2.24 -30.73 -10.76
CA GLN A 24 3.13 -31.24 -11.81
C GLN A 24 3.38 -30.22 -12.94
N GLU A 25 3.32 -28.92 -12.62
CA GLU A 25 3.54 -27.82 -13.55
C GLU A 25 4.99 -27.31 -13.47
N HIS A 26 5.59 -27.05 -14.62
CA HIS A 26 6.94 -26.50 -14.70
C HIS A 26 6.92 -24.96 -14.65
N ILE A 27 7.63 -24.40 -13.66
CA ILE A 27 7.81 -22.96 -13.47
C ILE A 27 9.24 -22.57 -13.81
N ASN A 28 9.40 -21.61 -14.72
CA ASN A 28 10.67 -20.92 -14.92
C ASN A 28 10.68 -19.64 -14.06
N VAL A 29 11.56 -19.55 -13.08
CA VAL A 29 11.70 -18.35 -12.23
C VAL A 29 12.80 -17.47 -12.81
N VAL A 30 12.46 -16.21 -13.06
CA VAL A 30 13.40 -15.19 -13.57
C VAL A 30 13.32 -13.94 -12.72
N ASN A 31 14.44 -13.22 -12.61
CA ASN A 31 14.45 -11.91 -11.96
C ASN A 31 13.95 -10.81 -12.91
N TYR A 32 13.83 -9.60 -12.38
CA TYR A 32 13.32 -8.44 -13.11
C TYR A 32 14.19 -8.04 -14.31
N ASP A 33 15.52 -8.07 -14.15
CA ASP A 33 16.45 -7.67 -15.21
C ASP A 33 16.44 -8.68 -16.37
N GLN A 34 16.44 -9.98 -16.04
CA GLN A 34 16.31 -11.07 -17.01
C GLN A 34 14.98 -10.98 -17.78
N ALA A 35 13.88 -10.62 -17.09
CA ALA A 35 12.57 -10.53 -17.71
C ALA A 35 12.50 -9.47 -18.83
N LEU A 36 13.34 -8.44 -18.77
CA LEU A 36 13.38 -7.38 -19.79
C LEU A 36 13.95 -7.85 -21.13
N THR A 37 14.82 -8.86 -21.13
CA THR A 37 15.55 -9.31 -22.33
C THR A 37 15.05 -10.66 -22.87
N LEU A 38 14.49 -11.51 -22.01
CA LEU A 38 14.05 -12.85 -22.40
C LEU A 38 12.81 -12.83 -23.32
N PRO A 39 12.70 -13.74 -24.32
CA PRO A 39 11.50 -13.92 -25.11
C PRO A 39 10.43 -14.70 -24.32
N LEU A 40 9.51 -13.99 -23.68
CA LEU A 40 8.49 -14.56 -22.78
C LEU A 40 7.17 -14.92 -23.46
N ASN A 41 7.09 -14.76 -24.79
CA ASN A 41 5.86 -14.92 -25.57
C ASN A 41 5.33 -16.37 -25.64
N LYS A 42 6.15 -17.36 -25.28
CA LYS A 42 5.78 -18.79 -25.29
C LYS A 42 5.21 -19.30 -23.95
N SER A 43 5.16 -18.46 -22.91
CA SER A 43 4.66 -18.84 -21.58
C SER A 43 3.56 -17.90 -21.10
N MET A 44 2.83 -18.35 -20.08
CA MET A 44 2.02 -17.45 -19.27
C MET A 44 2.91 -16.81 -18.20
N VAL A 45 2.86 -15.49 -18.06
CA VAL A 45 3.77 -14.72 -17.20
C VAL A 45 3.06 -14.23 -15.94
N LYS A 46 3.65 -14.50 -14.79
CA LYS A 46 3.25 -13.94 -13.50
C LYS A 46 4.30 -12.94 -13.03
N ILE A 47 3.87 -11.73 -12.67
CA ILE A 47 4.75 -10.72 -12.06
C ILE A 47 4.46 -10.68 -10.57
N ASP A 48 5.48 -10.98 -9.75
CA ASP A 48 5.46 -10.80 -8.30
C ASP A 48 6.18 -9.52 -7.92
N PRO A 49 5.65 -8.72 -6.98
CA PRO A 49 6.23 -7.41 -6.64
C PRO A 49 7.67 -7.55 -6.12
N PRO A 50 8.51 -6.52 -6.33
CA PRO A 50 9.93 -6.62 -6.03
C PRO A 50 10.17 -6.71 -4.51
N LEU A 51 11.35 -7.20 -4.12
CA LEU A 51 11.84 -7.00 -2.76
C LEU A 51 12.47 -5.60 -2.68
N HIS A 52 12.10 -4.86 -1.65
CA HIS A 52 12.67 -3.54 -1.38
C HIS A 52 13.21 -3.51 0.04
N GLN A 53 14.47 -3.08 0.17
CA GLN A 53 15.12 -2.84 1.46
C GLN A 53 15.16 -1.36 1.82
N GLU A 54 14.61 -0.49 0.96
CA GLU A 54 14.56 0.94 1.22
C GLU A 54 13.70 1.21 2.45
N THR A 55 14.29 1.94 3.39
CA THR A 55 13.66 2.31 4.66
C THR A 55 13.48 3.82 4.78
N ASP A 56 14.23 4.63 4.04
CA ASP A 56 14.06 6.07 4.02
C ASP A 56 12.73 6.42 3.35
N ILE A 57 11.84 7.03 4.13
CA ILE A 57 10.50 7.40 3.70
C ILE A 57 10.54 8.32 2.48
N ARG A 58 11.59 9.12 2.33
CA ARG A 58 11.75 10.07 1.21
C ARG A 58 12.01 9.36 -0.12
N LEU A 59 12.56 8.14 -0.10
CA LEU A 59 12.96 7.39 -1.30
C LEU A 59 11.89 6.40 -1.79
N ILE A 60 10.81 6.18 -1.04
CA ILE A 60 9.73 5.23 -1.39
C ILE A 60 9.09 5.53 -2.75
N ASN A 61 8.97 6.82 -3.11
CA ASN A 61 8.39 7.21 -4.41
C ASN A 61 9.31 6.80 -5.56
N THR A 62 10.63 6.97 -5.41
CA THR A 62 11.62 6.51 -6.39
C THR A 62 11.53 5.00 -6.59
N VAL A 63 11.41 4.25 -5.49
CA VAL A 63 11.23 2.79 -5.53
C VAL A 63 9.96 2.39 -6.29
N SER A 64 8.85 3.06 -5.99
CA SER A 64 7.57 2.82 -6.67
C SER A 64 7.66 3.16 -8.17
N GLN A 65 8.33 4.26 -8.51
CA GLN A 65 8.52 4.70 -9.88
C GLN A 65 9.35 3.71 -10.69
N ASN A 66 10.42 3.15 -10.10
CA ASN A 66 11.24 2.13 -10.76
C ASN A 66 10.40 0.90 -11.12
N TYR A 67 9.52 0.46 -10.21
CA TYR A 67 8.62 -0.66 -10.49
C TYR A 67 7.57 -0.31 -11.55
N ILE A 68 6.99 0.88 -11.52
CA ILE A 68 6.06 1.35 -12.56
C ILE A 68 6.75 1.38 -13.94
N THR A 69 7.97 1.92 -14.02
CA THR A 69 8.77 1.94 -15.26
C THR A 69 9.02 0.53 -15.78
N PHE A 70 9.33 -0.43 -14.89
CA PHE A 70 9.43 -1.84 -15.27
C PHE A 70 8.11 -2.37 -15.84
N LEU A 71 6.99 -2.14 -15.16
CA LEU A 71 5.67 -2.58 -15.62
C LEU A 71 5.29 -1.97 -16.97
N GLN A 72 5.61 -0.70 -17.21
CA GLN A 72 5.40 -0.04 -18.50
C GLN A 72 6.20 -0.70 -19.63
N LYS A 73 7.48 -1.08 -19.38
CA LYS A 73 8.27 -1.84 -20.35
C LYS A 73 7.63 -3.20 -20.66
N MET A 74 7.08 -3.87 -19.65
CA MET A 74 6.37 -5.14 -19.83
C MET A 74 5.04 -4.98 -20.57
N ALA A 75 4.29 -3.91 -20.31
CA ALA A 75 3.03 -3.57 -20.99
C ALA A 75 3.22 -3.40 -22.52
N ASN A 76 4.37 -2.86 -22.94
CA ASN A 76 4.69 -2.69 -24.35
C ASN A 76 4.92 -4.02 -25.10
N ARG A 77 5.07 -5.13 -24.39
CA ARG A 77 5.27 -6.48 -24.95
C ARG A 77 3.94 -7.20 -25.12
N ARG A 78 3.16 -6.75 -26.11
CA ARG A 78 1.77 -7.18 -26.35
C ARG A 78 1.62 -8.67 -26.68
N GLU A 79 2.69 -9.32 -27.09
CA GLU A 79 2.73 -10.76 -27.41
C GLU A 79 2.76 -11.66 -26.16
N ILE A 80 2.96 -11.09 -24.97
CA ILE A 80 3.02 -11.85 -23.71
C ILE A 80 1.62 -11.99 -23.12
N ARG A 81 1.29 -13.21 -22.69
CA ARG A 81 0.08 -13.47 -21.89
C ARG A 81 0.41 -13.38 -20.41
N PHE A 82 -0.12 -12.37 -19.73
CA PHE A 82 0.07 -12.19 -18.29
C PHE A 82 -1.10 -12.76 -17.48
N ILE A 83 -0.82 -13.32 -16.30
CA ILE A 83 -1.86 -13.67 -15.31
C ILE A 83 -2.56 -12.41 -14.79
N ASN A 84 -1.76 -11.38 -14.49
CA ASN A 84 -2.23 -10.04 -14.17
C ASN A 84 -1.51 -9.08 -15.12
N SER A 85 -2.26 -8.31 -15.92
CA SER A 85 -1.63 -7.40 -16.88
C SER A 85 -0.78 -6.34 -16.17
N PRO A 86 0.35 -5.91 -16.74
CA PRO A 86 1.17 -4.87 -16.13
C PRO A 86 0.40 -3.55 -15.90
N GLU A 87 -0.51 -3.18 -16.81
CA GLU A 87 -1.39 -2.01 -16.67
C GLU A 87 -2.33 -2.16 -15.48
N SER A 88 -2.92 -3.34 -15.30
CA SER A 88 -3.78 -3.64 -14.15
C SER A 88 -3.00 -3.51 -12.83
N ILE A 89 -1.75 -3.95 -12.80
CA ILE A 89 -0.87 -3.79 -11.63
C ILE A 89 -0.57 -2.31 -11.40
N ILE A 90 -0.26 -1.53 -12.45
CA ILE A 90 -0.04 -0.07 -12.34
C ILE A 90 -1.27 0.62 -11.73
N HIS A 91 -2.48 0.30 -12.20
CA HIS A 91 -3.72 0.85 -11.66
C HIS A 91 -3.95 0.49 -10.19
N LEU A 92 -3.53 -0.71 -9.76
CA LEU A 92 -3.62 -1.14 -8.35
C LEU A 92 -2.62 -0.44 -7.43
N LEU A 93 -1.49 0.03 -7.97
CA LEU A 93 -0.49 0.77 -7.19
C LEU A 93 -0.92 2.22 -6.91
N ASP A 94 -1.81 2.77 -7.73
CA ASP A 94 -2.38 4.10 -7.57
C ASP A 94 -3.64 4.05 -6.69
N LYS A 95 -3.50 4.42 -5.41
CA LYS A 95 -4.61 4.38 -4.44
C LYS A 95 -5.73 5.36 -4.78
N ARG A 96 -5.43 6.50 -5.41
CA ARG A 96 -6.41 7.51 -5.82
C ARG A 96 -7.23 6.98 -6.99
N HIS A 97 -6.56 6.51 -8.04
CA HIS A 97 -7.21 5.90 -9.19
C HIS A 97 -8.05 4.67 -8.79
N CYS A 98 -7.50 3.79 -7.97
CA CYS A 98 -8.20 2.61 -7.47
C CYS A 98 -9.48 3.01 -6.70
N LYS A 99 -9.41 3.98 -5.79
CA LYS A 99 -10.59 4.46 -5.06
C LYS A 99 -11.61 5.13 -5.97
N GLN A 100 -11.17 5.90 -6.96
CA GLN A 100 -12.06 6.52 -7.95
C GLN A 100 -12.86 5.45 -8.71
N ARG A 101 -12.19 4.39 -9.18
CA ARG A 101 -12.86 3.25 -9.82
C ARG A 101 -13.88 2.56 -8.90
N LEU A 102 -13.55 2.39 -7.62
CA LEU A 102 -14.50 1.81 -6.65
C LEU A 102 -15.75 2.69 -6.51
N ILE A 103 -15.59 4.01 -6.45
CA ILE A 103 -16.70 4.98 -6.39
C ILE A 103 -17.56 4.91 -7.66
N GLU A 104 -16.94 4.90 -8.84
CA GLU A 104 -17.63 4.77 -10.14
C GLU A 104 -18.48 3.50 -10.25
N HIS A 105 -18.05 2.42 -9.57
CA HIS A 105 -18.78 1.16 -9.49
C HIS A 105 -19.69 1.05 -8.25
N ALA A 106 -19.97 2.16 -7.57
CA ALA A 106 -20.82 2.22 -6.37
C ALA A 106 -20.38 1.26 -5.23
N ILE A 107 -19.09 0.94 -5.16
CA ILE A 107 -18.51 0.16 -4.07
C ILE A 107 -18.21 1.11 -2.91
N PRO A 108 -18.70 0.83 -1.68
CA PRO A 108 -18.46 1.69 -0.53
C PRO A 108 -16.97 1.92 -0.26
N THR A 109 -16.57 3.18 -0.14
CA THR A 109 -15.20 3.57 0.24
C THR A 109 -15.24 4.56 1.42
N PRO A 110 -14.23 4.57 2.30
CA PRO A 110 -14.17 5.58 3.37
C PRO A 110 -14.22 7.00 2.79
N PRO A 111 -14.80 8.01 3.44
CA PRO A 111 -14.90 9.34 2.85
C PRO A 111 -13.53 10.04 2.74
N ILE A 112 -13.40 10.91 1.74
CA ILE A 112 -12.21 11.75 1.51
C ILE A 112 -12.42 13.05 2.28
N LEU A 113 -11.41 13.51 3.02
CA LEU A 113 -11.47 14.83 3.64
C LEU A 113 -11.30 15.94 2.58
N ALA A 114 -10.19 15.90 1.85
CA ALA A 114 -9.94 16.76 0.68
C ALA A 114 -8.88 16.12 -0.23
N ASP A 115 -8.89 16.51 -1.52
CA ASP A 115 -8.00 15.94 -2.55
C ASP A 115 -6.71 16.75 -2.79
N ASP A 116 -6.59 18.00 -2.31
CA ASP A 116 -5.44 18.87 -2.60
C ASP A 116 -4.77 19.46 -1.36
N ILE A 117 -4.62 18.65 -0.32
CA ILE A 117 -3.86 19.02 0.87
C ILE A 117 -2.38 18.86 0.56
N ARG A 118 -1.58 19.92 0.76
CA ARG A 118 -0.13 19.96 0.44
C ARG A 118 0.75 20.28 1.63
N SER A 119 0.16 20.64 2.77
CA SER A 119 0.91 20.91 4.00
C SER A 119 0.12 20.47 5.24
N TYR A 120 0.84 20.36 6.35
CA TYR A 120 0.28 20.16 7.67
C TYR A 120 -0.73 21.27 8.03
N ASP A 121 -0.40 22.54 7.80
CA ASP A 121 -1.31 23.65 8.14
C ASP A 121 -2.63 23.59 7.36
N GLN A 122 -2.56 23.27 6.06
CA GLN A 122 -3.75 23.06 5.24
C GLN A 122 -4.58 21.87 5.74
N LEU A 123 -3.93 20.77 6.15
CA LEU A 123 -4.61 19.61 6.73
C LEU A 123 -5.37 19.99 8.00
N ILE A 124 -4.72 20.70 8.92
CA ILE A 124 -5.33 21.10 10.20
C ILE A 124 -6.49 22.06 9.97
N ALA A 125 -6.34 23.05 9.08
CA ALA A 125 -7.40 23.98 8.73
C ALA A 125 -8.63 23.24 8.17
N CYS A 126 -8.42 22.29 7.25
CA CYS A 126 -9.48 21.48 6.67
C CYS A 126 -10.15 20.54 7.69
N MET A 127 -9.36 19.88 8.55
CA MET A 127 -9.88 19.06 9.64
C MET A 127 -10.79 19.86 10.58
N ARG A 128 -10.42 21.11 10.88
CA ARG A 128 -11.20 22.01 11.74
C ARG A 128 -12.47 22.52 11.04
N SER A 129 -12.40 22.93 9.77
CA SER A 129 -13.58 23.40 9.02
C SER A 129 -14.64 22.31 8.90
N GLU A 130 -14.21 21.09 8.59
CA GLU A 130 -15.09 19.93 8.41
C GLU A 130 -15.49 19.25 9.74
N LYS A 131 -15.02 19.77 10.88
CA LYS A 131 -15.20 19.15 12.21
C LYS A 131 -14.77 17.66 12.25
N VAL A 132 -13.72 17.33 11.50
CA VAL A 132 -13.12 15.99 11.44
C VAL A 132 -11.86 15.97 12.29
N TYR A 133 -11.91 15.24 13.40
CA TYR A 133 -10.84 15.22 14.38
C TYR A 133 -9.91 14.00 14.27
N ARG A 134 -10.14 13.10 13.31
CA ARG A 134 -9.31 11.90 13.10
C ARG A 134 -9.21 11.55 11.62
N VAL A 135 -7.99 11.45 11.11
CA VAL A 135 -7.71 11.11 9.71
C VAL A 135 -6.59 10.10 9.57
N PHE A 136 -6.69 9.30 8.51
CA PHE A 136 -5.57 8.55 7.96
C PHE A 136 -4.98 9.28 6.77
N ILE A 137 -3.67 9.47 6.77
CA ILE A 137 -2.91 10.08 5.68
C ILE A 137 -2.14 8.96 5.00
N LYS A 138 -2.28 8.83 3.68
CA LYS A 138 -1.62 7.77 2.90
C LYS A 138 -0.92 8.33 1.68
N PRO A 139 0.36 7.98 1.43
CA PRO A 139 1.00 8.24 0.14
C PRO A 139 0.23 7.53 -0.97
N ASN A 140 0.06 8.21 -2.11
CA ASN A 140 -0.70 7.64 -3.22
C ASN A 140 -0.08 6.33 -3.72
N PHE A 141 1.24 6.35 -3.94
CA PHE A 141 2.04 5.19 -4.31
C PHE A 141 2.73 4.56 -3.09
N GLY A 142 3.29 3.37 -3.27
CA GLY A 142 3.97 2.63 -2.20
C GLY A 142 3.10 1.59 -1.51
N SER A 143 3.78 0.60 -0.92
CA SER A 143 3.19 -0.60 -0.30
C SER A 143 3.68 -0.80 1.14
N GLY A 144 3.10 -1.76 1.86
CA GLY A 144 3.61 -2.22 3.17
C GLY A 144 3.42 -1.23 4.31
N ALA A 145 2.37 -0.40 4.26
CA ALA A 145 2.07 0.65 5.24
C ALA A 145 3.16 1.73 5.43
N ALA A 146 4.19 1.73 4.58
CA ALA A 146 5.25 2.71 4.64
C ALA A 146 4.70 4.12 4.33
N GLY A 147 4.87 5.06 5.26
CA GLY A 147 4.36 6.41 5.13
C GLY A 147 2.89 6.61 5.51
N VAL A 148 2.18 5.58 5.99
CA VAL A 148 0.81 5.75 6.50
C VAL A 148 0.83 6.41 7.88
N LEU A 149 0.02 7.45 8.04
CA LEU A 149 -0.11 8.20 9.29
C LEU A 149 -1.55 8.15 9.79
N ALA A 150 -1.74 8.08 11.10
CA ALA A 150 -3.03 8.27 11.76
C ALA A 150 -2.93 9.50 12.68
N LEU A 151 -3.54 10.61 12.27
CA LEU A 151 -3.51 11.88 12.98
C LEU A 151 -4.84 12.09 13.72
N SER A 152 -4.77 12.47 14.98
CA SER A 152 -5.91 12.85 15.80
C SER A 152 -5.71 14.24 16.38
N LEU A 153 -6.75 15.06 16.35
CA LEU A 153 -6.82 16.37 16.99
C LEU A 153 -7.77 16.29 18.19
N HIS A 154 -7.41 16.94 19.29
CA HIS A 154 -8.33 17.11 20.41
C HIS A 154 -9.29 18.28 20.13
N PRO A 155 -10.61 18.08 20.24
CA PRO A 155 -11.55 19.18 20.12
C PRO A 155 -11.36 20.18 21.28
N GLY A 156 -11.26 21.47 20.97
CA GLY A 156 -11.24 22.54 21.96
C GLY A 156 -9.85 22.94 22.48
N ASP A 157 -8.78 22.23 22.10
CA ASP A 157 -7.40 22.66 22.35
C ASP A 157 -6.51 22.44 21.10
N ASN A 158 -5.21 22.69 21.24
CA ASN A 158 -4.22 22.50 20.17
C ASN A 158 -3.46 21.16 20.30
N ARG A 159 -3.93 20.22 21.14
CA ARG A 159 -3.27 18.94 21.30
C ARG A 159 -3.53 18.04 20.11
N GLN A 160 -2.49 17.31 19.74
CA GLN A 160 -2.52 16.39 18.62
C GLN A 160 -1.73 15.12 18.95
N VAL A 161 -2.14 14.02 18.32
CA VAL A 161 -1.48 12.73 18.45
C VAL A 161 -1.34 12.10 17.06
N LEU A 162 -0.12 11.71 16.72
CA LEU A 162 0.20 11.03 15.48
C LEU A 162 0.70 9.61 15.78
N TYR A 163 0.12 8.62 15.11
CA TYR A 163 0.62 7.24 15.07
C TYR A 163 1.13 6.90 13.68
N CYS A 164 2.38 6.45 13.57
CA CYS A 164 2.96 6.01 12.30
C CYS A 164 4.12 5.04 12.52
N ALA A 165 4.59 4.38 11.46
CA ALA A 165 5.78 3.52 11.50
C ALA A 165 7.08 4.27 11.15
N ILE A 166 7.07 5.61 11.23
CA ILE A 166 8.19 6.45 10.86
C ILE A 166 8.93 6.83 12.13
N GLN A 167 10.23 6.55 12.16
CA GLN A 167 11.15 7.03 13.18
C GLN A 167 11.93 8.23 12.65
N VAL A 168 11.92 9.31 13.42
CA VAL A 168 12.83 10.46 13.25
C VAL A 168 14.20 10.04 13.81
N ALA A 169 15.20 9.94 12.94
CA ALA A 169 16.57 9.53 13.28
C ALA A 169 17.56 10.56 12.74
N GLY A 170 17.84 11.59 13.54
CA GLY A 170 18.63 12.75 13.10
C GLY A 170 17.96 13.45 11.92
N ASN A 171 18.65 13.52 10.78
CA ASN A 171 18.12 14.13 9.55
C ASN A 171 17.35 13.14 8.64
N ARG A 172 17.07 11.92 9.11
CA ARG A 172 16.38 10.87 8.33
C ARG A 172 15.02 10.54 8.91
N LEU A 173 14.08 10.22 8.03
CA LEU A 173 12.80 9.60 8.38
C LEU A 173 12.81 8.16 7.89
N VAL A 174 12.84 7.21 8.81
CA VAL A 174 13.04 5.79 8.51
C VAL A 174 11.78 5.00 8.84
N ASN A 175 11.35 4.09 7.96
CA ASN A 175 10.34 3.11 8.27
C ASN A 175 10.89 2.10 9.28
N SER A 176 10.56 2.28 10.55
CA SER A 176 10.98 1.40 11.64
C SER A 176 10.25 0.06 11.63
N LYS A 177 9.14 -0.06 10.89
CA LYS A 177 8.18 -1.19 10.92
C LYS A 177 7.45 -1.35 12.26
N HIS A 178 7.68 -0.46 13.22
CA HIS A 178 7.01 -0.42 14.53
C HIS A 178 6.18 0.86 14.66
N ILE A 179 4.96 0.74 15.19
CA ILE A 179 4.11 1.91 15.42
C ILE A 179 4.69 2.75 16.56
N ILE A 180 4.98 4.01 16.27
CA ILE A 180 5.49 5.04 17.16
C ILE A 180 4.40 6.09 17.34
N ARG A 181 4.33 6.66 18.56
CA ARG A 181 3.39 7.72 18.94
C ARG A 181 4.15 9.03 19.10
N TYR A 182 3.67 10.08 18.43
CA TYR A 182 4.19 11.44 18.53
C TYR A 182 3.12 12.38 19.08
N GLU A 183 3.54 13.28 19.97
CA GLU A 183 2.73 14.39 20.52
C GLU A 183 3.41 15.75 20.32
N ASN A 184 4.72 15.77 20.07
CA ASN A 184 5.45 16.99 19.78
C ASN A 184 5.03 17.54 18.41
N SER A 185 4.67 18.83 18.37
CA SER A 185 4.15 19.45 17.16
C SER A 185 5.17 19.60 16.03
N ASP A 186 6.45 19.78 16.35
CA ASP A 186 7.51 19.93 15.34
C ASP A 186 7.76 18.60 14.64
N ASP A 187 7.82 17.50 15.39
CA ASP A 187 7.94 16.14 14.83
C ASP A 187 6.74 15.80 13.94
N ILE A 188 5.52 16.09 14.40
CA ILE A 188 4.30 15.83 13.64
C ILE A 188 4.31 16.63 12.34
N THR A 189 4.63 17.92 12.43
CA THR A 189 4.71 18.81 11.26
C THR A 189 5.75 18.31 10.27
N LEU A 190 6.95 17.95 10.74
CA LEU A 190 8.04 17.40 9.94
C LEU A 190 7.61 16.13 9.21
N ILE A 191 7.02 15.17 9.93
CA ILE A 191 6.59 13.88 9.37
C ILE A 191 5.48 14.10 8.33
N VAL A 192 4.44 14.85 8.67
CA VAL A 192 3.30 15.12 7.79
C VAL A 192 3.74 15.86 6.53
N ASN A 193 4.52 16.93 6.66
CA ASN A 193 5.05 17.67 5.52
C ASN A 193 6.01 16.83 4.67
N THR A 194 6.80 15.93 5.27
CA THR A 194 7.66 15.03 4.48
C THR A 194 6.84 14.02 3.70
N ILE A 195 5.68 13.62 4.20
CA ILE A 195 4.74 12.81 3.41
C ILE A 195 4.21 13.65 2.25
N TYR A 196 3.71 14.87 2.47
CA TYR A 196 3.19 15.78 1.43
C TYR A 196 4.20 16.26 0.38
N ASN A 197 5.44 16.57 0.76
CA ASN A 197 6.44 17.22 -0.11
C ASN A 197 7.32 16.27 -0.93
N LYS A 198 6.88 15.03 -1.19
CA LYS A 198 7.71 14.06 -1.93
C LYS A 198 7.79 14.36 -3.43
N LYS A 199 8.79 15.14 -3.84
CA LYS A 199 9.23 15.24 -5.25
C LYS A 199 9.85 13.92 -5.70
N ILE A 200 9.53 13.46 -6.91
CA ILE A 200 10.28 12.40 -7.58
C ILE A 200 11.59 13.01 -8.10
N LEU A 201 12.74 12.50 -7.65
CA LEU A 201 14.04 12.81 -8.25
C LEU A 201 14.18 11.99 -9.55
N SER A 202 13.56 12.42 -10.66
CA SER A 202 13.79 11.78 -11.96
C SER A 202 13.76 12.78 -13.12
N ASN A 203 14.81 12.78 -13.94
CA ASN A 203 14.95 13.52 -15.21
C ASN A 203 14.08 12.94 -16.36
N ALA A 204 12.97 12.27 -16.07
CA ALA A 204 12.17 11.56 -17.06
C ALA A 204 10.78 12.18 -17.20
N GLY A 205 10.67 13.23 -18.03
CA GLY A 205 9.55 13.53 -18.95
C GLY A 205 8.08 13.43 -18.51
N TRP A 206 7.74 13.27 -17.23
CA TRP A 206 6.37 13.28 -16.75
C TRP A 206 5.98 14.69 -16.29
N GLN A 207 5.35 15.44 -17.19
CA GLN A 207 4.64 16.67 -16.85
C GLN A 207 3.22 16.32 -16.37
N LYS A 208 3.07 16.14 -15.05
CA LYS A 208 2.00 16.69 -14.19
C LYS A 208 2.15 16.12 -12.77
N PRO A 209 2.46 16.95 -11.76
CA PRO A 209 2.62 16.50 -10.40
C PRO A 209 1.28 16.42 -9.66
N GLU A 210 0.40 15.47 -10.00
CA GLU A 210 -0.80 15.21 -9.20
C GLU A 210 -0.52 14.17 -8.09
N TRP A 211 0.40 14.50 -7.17
CA TRP A 211 0.66 13.67 -5.99
C TRP A 211 -0.20 14.15 -4.81
N ALA A 212 -1.52 13.99 -4.97
CA ALA A 212 -2.46 14.19 -3.88
C ALA A 212 -2.26 13.10 -2.82
N ILE A 213 -1.92 13.52 -1.60
CA ILE A 213 -1.93 12.64 -0.45
C ILE A 213 -3.32 12.65 0.14
N LYS A 214 -3.80 11.46 0.44
CA LYS A 214 -5.20 11.28 0.80
C LYS A 214 -5.35 11.29 2.30
N ALA A 215 -5.96 12.35 2.83
CA ALA A 215 -6.56 12.34 4.15
C ALA A 215 -7.94 11.65 4.04
N THR A 216 -8.08 10.51 4.68
CA THR A 216 -9.32 9.71 4.72
C THR A 216 -9.87 9.72 6.14
N ILE A 217 -11.17 9.96 6.28
CA ILE A 217 -11.82 10.01 7.58
C ILE A 217 -11.84 8.61 8.21
N TYR A 218 -11.69 8.57 9.53
CA TYR A 218 -11.84 7.33 10.30
C TYR A 218 -13.29 6.81 10.22
N ALA A 219 -13.53 5.79 9.39
CA ALA A 219 -14.65 4.88 9.57
C ALA A 219 -14.15 3.68 10.40
N SER A 220 -14.95 3.19 11.33
CA SER A 220 -14.64 2.26 12.44
C SER A 220 -13.96 0.91 12.11
N CYS A 221 -13.47 0.68 10.89
CA CYS A 221 -12.93 -0.61 10.44
C CYS A 221 -11.58 -0.59 9.70
N MET A 222 -10.69 0.41 9.89
CA MET A 222 -9.32 0.33 9.34
C MET A 222 -8.27 -0.02 10.39
N LEU A 223 -7.82 -1.27 10.37
CA LEU A 223 -6.66 -1.78 11.09
C LEU A 223 -5.36 -1.32 10.40
N MET A 224 -4.47 -0.66 11.14
CA MET A 224 -3.06 -0.56 10.75
C MET A 224 -2.44 -1.95 10.91
N ALA A 225 -2.19 -2.65 9.80
CA ALA A 225 -1.50 -3.93 9.85
C ALA A 225 -0.04 -3.71 10.28
N LYS A 226 0.31 -4.24 11.46
CA LYS A 226 1.68 -4.29 11.97
C LYS A 226 2.48 -5.20 11.04
N SER A 227 3.44 -4.69 10.26
CA SER A 227 4.44 -5.57 9.64
C SER A 227 5.53 -5.84 10.66
N SER A 228 5.32 -6.78 11.58
CA SER A 228 6.40 -7.23 12.47
C SER A 228 7.54 -7.83 11.63
N GLY A 229 8.63 -7.08 11.51
CA GLY A 229 9.90 -7.62 11.05
C GLY A 229 10.47 -8.54 12.12
N GLY A 230 10.57 -9.83 11.78
CA GLY A 230 11.04 -10.91 12.64
C GLY A 230 10.09 -12.09 12.54
N LEU A 231 10.44 -13.08 11.71
CA LEU A 231 9.88 -14.44 11.67
C LEU A 231 8.44 -14.61 12.20
N SER A 232 7.43 -14.28 11.39
CA SER A 232 6.07 -14.85 11.47
C SER A 232 5.32 -14.42 10.20
N GLU A 233 5.07 -15.28 9.22
CA GLU A 233 4.00 -16.29 9.24
C GLU A 233 2.64 -15.68 9.59
N HIS A 234 1.99 -15.09 8.57
CA HIS A 234 0.55 -15.21 8.50
C HIS A 234 0.23 -16.54 7.84
N HIS A 235 -0.08 -17.53 8.67
CA HIS A 235 -0.89 -18.68 8.27
C HIS A 235 -2.18 -18.14 7.65
N HIS A 236 -2.25 -18.16 6.32
CA HIS A 236 -3.50 -18.13 5.59
C HIS A 236 -3.74 -19.53 5.03
N SER A 237 -4.83 -20.12 5.52
CA SER A 237 -5.57 -21.28 5.02
C SER A 237 -4.83 -22.25 4.09
N ARG A 238 -4.62 -23.48 4.58
CA ARG A 238 -4.24 -24.67 3.82
C ARG A 238 -5.33 -25.13 2.83
N SER A 239 -5.74 -24.29 1.90
CA SER A 239 -6.66 -24.68 0.84
C SER A 239 -6.19 -24.13 -0.51
N PRO A 240 -5.84 -24.98 -1.49
CA PRO A 240 -5.52 -24.53 -2.83
C PRO A 240 -6.77 -23.92 -3.45
N ILE A 241 -6.68 -22.68 -3.92
CA ILE A 241 -7.76 -22.05 -4.69
C ILE A 241 -7.82 -22.79 -6.03
N CYS A 242 -8.81 -23.67 -6.14
CA CYS A 242 -9.17 -24.36 -7.37
C CYS A 242 -9.82 -23.37 -8.34
N ILE A 243 -9.37 -23.34 -9.58
CA ILE A 243 -9.79 -22.44 -10.66
C ILE A 243 -11.23 -22.71 -11.16
N CYS A 244 -11.92 -23.73 -10.67
CA CYS A 244 -13.27 -24.07 -11.11
C CYS A 244 -14.33 -23.79 -10.03
N LYS A 245 -14.92 -22.58 -10.05
CA LYS A 245 -16.33 -22.26 -9.71
C LYS A 245 -16.49 -20.75 -9.42
N MET A 246 -16.46 -19.93 -10.46
CA MET A 246 -17.14 -18.63 -10.43
C MET A 246 -18.60 -18.86 -10.87
N LYS A 247 -19.52 -18.90 -9.90
CA LYS A 247 -20.90 -18.46 -10.11
C LYS A 247 -21.12 -17.27 -9.19
N LEU A 248 -21.21 -16.09 -9.81
CA LEU A 248 -21.64 -14.84 -9.20
C LEU A 248 -23.00 -15.07 -8.51
N SER A 249 -23.01 -14.99 -7.19
CA SER A 249 -24.22 -14.66 -6.44
C SER A 249 -23.82 -13.86 -5.21
N VAL A 250 -24.55 -12.77 -5.02
CA VAL A 250 -24.34 -11.70 -4.06
C VAL A 250 -24.50 -12.25 -2.65
N LEU A 251 -23.49 -12.12 -1.79
CA LEU A 251 -23.57 -12.43 -0.34
C LEU A 251 -22.83 -11.34 0.44
N PRO A 252 -23.42 -10.82 1.55
CA PRO A 252 -22.88 -9.70 2.29
C PRO A 252 -21.69 -10.16 3.14
N ILE A 253 -20.56 -9.46 3.01
CA ILE A 253 -19.36 -9.74 3.79
C ILE A 253 -19.57 -9.17 5.20
N LEU A 254 -20.15 -9.97 6.09
CA LEU A 254 -20.07 -9.78 7.54
C LEU A 254 -18.66 -10.17 8.00
N ILE A 255 -17.86 -9.18 8.41
CA ILE A 255 -16.56 -9.41 9.05
C ILE A 255 -16.79 -9.42 10.57
N TYR A 256 -16.89 -10.61 11.17
CA TYR A 256 -16.75 -10.76 12.62
C TYR A 256 -15.27 -10.74 13.00
N PRO A 257 -14.83 -9.88 13.95
CA PRO A 257 -13.45 -9.90 14.41
C PRO A 257 -13.20 -11.09 15.36
N PRO A 258 -11.98 -11.67 15.38
CA PRO A 258 -11.63 -12.73 16.33
C PRO A 258 -11.63 -12.20 17.77
N LYS A 259 -12.18 -12.99 18.71
CA LYS A 259 -12.38 -12.66 20.14
C LYS A 259 -11.14 -12.15 20.90
N LYS A 260 -9.93 -12.27 20.35
CA LYS A 260 -8.67 -11.80 20.98
C LYS A 260 -8.21 -10.39 20.59
N TRP A 261 -8.90 -9.69 19.67
CA TRP A 261 -8.57 -8.32 19.24
C TRP A 261 -9.38 -7.22 19.94
N LEU A 262 -10.29 -7.61 20.86
CA LEU A 262 -11.16 -6.73 21.66
C LEU A 262 -10.45 -5.88 22.73
N LYS A 263 -9.11 -5.93 22.83
CA LYS A 263 -8.37 -5.17 23.86
C LYS A 263 -7.96 -3.75 23.46
N LEU A 264 -8.10 -3.37 22.19
CA LEU A 264 -7.88 -1.99 21.73
C LEU A 264 -9.17 -1.15 21.61
N THR A 265 -10.32 -1.72 21.97
CA THR A 265 -11.64 -1.07 21.89
C THR A 265 -12.21 -0.60 23.23
N ARG A 266 -11.48 -0.70 24.35
CA ARG A 266 -11.94 -0.23 25.67
C ARG A 266 -11.20 1.03 26.12
N PHE A 267 -11.56 2.17 25.56
CA PHE A 267 -11.51 3.46 26.25
C PHE A 267 -12.60 4.37 25.65
N VAL A 268 -13.85 3.92 25.81
CA VAL A 268 -15.03 4.78 25.76
C VAL A 268 -15.98 4.25 26.84
N SER A 269 -16.09 4.99 27.93
CA SER A 269 -17.30 5.06 28.73
C SER A 269 -17.38 6.48 29.26
N THR A 270 -18.29 7.20 28.61
CA THR A 270 -18.95 8.50 28.87
C THR A 270 -19.33 8.77 30.33
N PRO A 271 -19.80 9.98 30.70
CA PRO A 271 -20.01 11.21 29.90
C PRO A 271 -18.89 12.24 30.03
#